data_AF-A0AB39QZD3-F1
#
_entry.id   AF-A0AB39QZD3-F1
#
_cell.length_a   1.000
_cell.length_b   1.000
_cell.length_c   1.000
_cell.angle_alpha   90.00
_cell.angle_beta   90.00
_cell.angle_gamma   90.00
#
_symmetry.space_group_name_H-M   'P 1'
#
loop_
_entity.id
_entity.type
_entity.pdbx_description
1 polymer ?
#
loop_
_entity_poly.entity_id
_entity_poly.type
_entity_poly.pdbx_seq_one_letter_code
_entity_poly.pdbx_strand_id
1 'polypeptide(L)'
;MARSNDEVAALFQEYADLISITGGDAFKARVYEKAARSVGGHHADVSTLDLKGLQDIPNVGKSIARKVLEYLDSGSVSAVDELRAKIPAGVRRLTAVPTLGPKKAMAVYEELGISSVEELADAIHQERLRDLKGFGPKTEENILHGIELLQSAGGRVQLDLALDLAESIVATLSAVTGCERCSYAGSLRRMRETIGDVDILVAAKKSAPVMRAFTELPYVIEVIGQGGTKTSVRTSKGLNVDLRVVPPDSWGAALQYFTGSKAHNIRIRERAVHQKLKLSEYGLFDVESGEKIVSKTEEEVYARLGLPWIPPTLREDRGEIEAGLRGELPALVTEADLRGDLHTHTDLTDGLAPLEEMAAAAARRGYAYYAITDHAPDMAMQRMTDERMLAQRERVRELDGTYPTKGRRGGLRLLHGTELNIGPEGGVDWPEDFLAGFDLCVASVHSHFNQSREALTRRLVRACENPYVNIIGHPTTRLIGKRPGIDADLDAVFAACARTGTALEVNAHPDRLDLRDEDILRARRHGVRFAVNSDAHAVPHLAAMRYGIGTAQRGWLTGDDVINTWPERRLRAFLRKAG
;
A
#
# COMPACT_ATOMS: atom_id res chain seq x y z
N MET A 1 13.13 -16.20 -16.94
CA MET A 1 13.03 -15.46 -18.21
C MET A 1 12.22 -16.32 -19.16
N ALA A 2 11.28 -15.73 -19.89
CA ALA A 2 10.52 -16.46 -20.92
C ALA A 2 11.46 -16.90 -22.04
N ARG A 3 11.13 -17.96 -22.77
CA ARG A 3 11.94 -18.44 -23.89
C ARG A 3 11.75 -17.49 -25.08
N SER A 4 12.80 -17.20 -25.85
CA SER A 4 12.73 -16.31 -27.03
C SER A 4 11.64 -16.73 -28.04
N ASN A 5 11.35 -18.04 -28.12
CA ASN A 5 10.25 -18.59 -28.92
C ASN A 5 8.88 -18.11 -28.45
N ASP A 6 8.64 -18.05 -27.14
CA ASP A 6 7.37 -17.63 -26.54
C ASP A 6 7.16 -16.13 -26.75
N GLU A 7 8.24 -15.34 -26.65
CA GLU A 7 8.22 -13.89 -26.88
C GLU A 7 7.91 -13.56 -28.35
N VAL A 8 8.58 -14.23 -29.29
CA VAL A 8 8.31 -14.06 -30.73
C VAL A 8 6.91 -14.57 -31.10
N ALA A 9 6.47 -15.68 -30.51
CA ALA A 9 5.12 -16.21 -30.73
C ALA A 9 4.04 -15.24 -30.23
N ALA A 10 4.23 -14.65 -29.04
CA ALA A 10 3.34 -13.64 -28.50
C ALA A 10 3.28 -12.40 -29.40
N LEU A 11 4.43 -11.92 -29.89
CA LEU A 11 4.49 -10.78 -30.80
C LEU A 11 3.75 -11.04 -32.13
N PHE A 12 3.90 -12.23 -32.71
CA PHE A 12 3.19 -12.57 -33.95
C PHE A 12 1.70 -12.80 -33.76
N GLN A 13 1.32 -13.34 -32.60
CA GLN A 13 -0.09 -13.43 -32.24
C GLN A 13 -0.70 -12.03 -32.10
N GLU A 14 -0.01 -11.13 -31.40
CA GLU A 14 -0.40 -9.73 -31.29
C GLU A 14 -0.50 -9.07 -32.66
N TYR A 15 0.48 -9.27 -33.54
CA TYR A 15 0.45 -8.66 -34.86
C TYR A 15 -0.75 -9.13 -35.71
N ALA A 16 -1.11 -10.41 -35.62
CA ALA A 16 -2.30 -10.94 -36.28
C ALA A 16 -3.60 -10.33 -35.74
N ASP A 17 -3.68 -10.13 -34.44
CA ASP A 17 -4.81 -9.50 -33.78
C ASP A 17 -4.94 -8.04 -34.21
N LEU A 18 -3.85 -7.29 -34.19
CA LEU A 18 -3.78 -5.89 -34.64
C LEU A 18 -4.24 -5.73 -36.10
N ILE A 19 -3.74 -6.58 -37.01
CA ILE A 19 -4.19 -6.57 -38.42
C ILE A 19 -5.70 -6.75 -38.50
N SER A 20 -6.24 -7.72 -37.75
CA SER A 20 -7.66 -8.05 -37.80
C SER A 20 -8.57 -6.94 -37.28
N ILE A 21 -8.08 -6.07 -36.39
CA ILE A 21 -8.89 -5.03 -35.74
C ILE A 21 -8.82 -3.71 -36.48
N THR A 22 -7.66 -3.40 -37.07
CA THR A 22 -7.52 -2.22 -37.94
C THR A 22 -8.15 -2.40 -39.33
N GLY A 23 -8.99 -3.42 -39.53
CA GLY A 23 -9.63 -3.73 -40.81
C GLY A 23 -8.65 -4.23 -41.89
N GLY A 24 -7.50 -4.77 -41.48
CA GLY A 24 -6.48 -5.28 -42.39
C GLY A 24 -6.83 -6.64 -43.01
N ASP A 25 -5.98 -7.09 -43.93
CA ASP A 25 -6.18 -8.32 -44.70
C ASP A 25 -6.29 -9.58 -43.79
N ALA A 26 -7.45 -10.25 -43.84
CA ALA A 26 -7.75 -11.44 -43.05
C ALA A 26 -6.90 -12.67 -43.41
N PHE A 27 -6.41 -12.77 -44.65
CA PHE A 27 -5.44 -13.78 -45.03
C PHE A 27 -4.10 -13.51 -44.37
N LYS A 28 -3.66 -12.24 -44.34
CA LYS A 28 -2.42 -11.82 -43.68
C LYS A 28 -2.46 -12.10 -42.17
N ALA A 29 -3.57 -11.82 -41.49
CA ALA A 29 -3.74 -12.15 -40.07
C ALA A 29 -3.56 -13.65 -39.80
N ARG A 30 -4.24 -14.52 -40.57
CA ARG A 30 -4.13 -15.98 -40.43
C ARG A 30 -2.71 -16.50 -40.68
N VAL A 31 -1.95 -15.84 -41.56
CA VAL A 31 -0.55 -16.20 -41.81
C VAL A 31 0.29 -15.98 -40.54
N TYR A 32 0.11 -14.86 -39.83
CA TYR A 32 0.84 -14.59 -38.59
C TYR A 32 0.37 -15.43 -37.41
N GLU A 33 -0.93 -15.78 -37.31
CA GLU A 33 -1.42 -16.76 -36.31
C GLU A 33 -0.79 -18.16 -36.49
N LYS A 34 -0.60 -18.58 -37.75
CA LYS A 34 0.07 -19.85 -38.06
C LYS A 34 1.56 -19.77 -37.73
N ALA A 35 2.21 -18.65 -38.06
CA ALA A 35 3.62 -18.43 -37.72
C ALA A 35 3.86 -18.39 -36.20
N ALA A 36 2.99 -17.72 -35.43
CA ALA A 36 3.05 -17.68 -33.98
C ALA A 36 3.05 -19.09 -33.36
N ARG A 37 2.09 -19.93 -33.79
CA ARG A 37 2.01 -21.33 -33.34
C ARG A 37 3.23 -22.15 -33.73
N SER A 38 3.72 -21.98 -34.95
CA SER A 38 4.87 -22.73 -35.44
C SER A 38 6.19 -22.30 -34.79
N VAL A 39 6.37 -21.02 -34.46
CA VAL A 39 7.54 -20.51 -33.74
C VAL A 39 7.51 -20.91 -32.26
N GLY A 40 6.36 -20.73 -31.58
CA GLY A 40 6.19 -21.11 -30.18
C GLY A 40 6.34 -22.62 -29.96
N GLY A 41 5.80 -23.42 -30.89
CA GLY A 41 5.94 -24.89 -30.88
C GLY A 41 7.28 -25.42 -31.38
N HIS A 42 8.22 -24.56 -31.77
CA HIS A 42 9.50 -25.00 -32.32
C HIS A 42 10.45 -25.52 -31.22
N HIS A 43 11.11 -26.65 -31.48
CA HIS A 43 11.97 -27.32 -30.50
C HIS A 43 13.31 -26.60 -30.28
N ALA A 44 13.87 -25.96 -31.31
CA ALA A 44 15.11 -25.18 -31.17
C ALA A 44 14.82 -23.73 -30.74
N ASP A 45 15.77 -23.11 -30.03
CA ASP A 45 15.73 -21.70 -29.65
C ASP A 45 15.90 -20.80 -30.88
N VAL A 46 14.87 -20.00 -31.19
CA VAL A 46 14.88 -19.13 -32.37
C VAL A 46 15.95 -18.04 -32.32
N SER A 47 16.47 -17.69 -31.14
CA SER A 47 17.57 -16.72 -31.00
C SER A 47 18.90 -17.24 -31.55
N THR A 48 19.02 -18.56 -31.73
CA THR A 48 20.23 -19.22 -32.25
C THR A 48 20.17 -19.53 -33.74
N LEU A 49 19.04 -19.25 -34.39
CA LEU A 49 18.81 -19.59 -35.80
C LEU A 49 19.10 -18.39 -36.70
N ASP A 50 19.76 -18.66 -37.82
CA ASP A 50 19.94 -17.67 -38.88
C ASP A 50 18.67 -17.57 -39.76
N LEU A 51 18.70 -16.66 -40.74
CA LEU A 51 17.56 -16.44 -41.64
C LEU A 51 17.11 -17.74 -42.37
N LYS A 52 18.03 -18.68 -42.62
CA LYS A 52 17.71 -19.94 -43.28
C LYS A 52 17.09 -20.93 -42.31
N GLY A 53 17.66 -21.10 -41.12
CA GLY A 53 17.11 -21.94 -40.05
C GLY A 53 15.72 -21.48 -39.58
N LEU A 54 15.46 -20.17 -39.59
CA LEU A 54 14.12 -19.63 -39.34
C LEU A 54 13.12 -19.94 -40.45
N GLN A 55 13.56 -19.99 -41.71
CA GLN A 55 12.70 -20.35 -42.85
C GLN A 55 12.37 -21.84 -42.93
N ASP A 56 13.15 -22.68 -42.26
CA ASP A 56 12.89 -24.11 -42.15
C ASP A 56 11.73 -24.40 -41.15
N ILE A 57 11.33 -23.42 -40.34
CA ILE A 57 10.16 -23.53 -39.46
C ILE A 57 8.88 -23.51 -40.31
N PRO A 58 7.96 -24.49 -40.14
CA PRO A 58 6.69 -24.50 -40.86
C PRO A 58 5.94 -23.17 -40.74
N ASN A 59 5.32 -22.70 -41.82
CA ASN A 59 4.59 -21.41 -41.88
C ASN A 59 5.45 -20.15 -41.69
N VAL A 60 6.78 -20.24 -41.63
CA VAL A 60 7.68 -19.08 -41.51
C VAL A 60 8.38 -18.81 -42.85
N GLY A 61 7.80 -17.93 -43.67
CA GLY A 61 8.45 -17.48 -44.91
C GLY A 61 9.50 -16.38 -44.68
N LYS A 62 10.27 -16.04 -45.72
CA LYS A 62 11.33 -15.00 -45.68
C LYS A 62 10.92 -13.66 -45.05
N SER A 63 9.67 -13.23 -45.23
CA SER A 63 9.15 -11.98 -44.65
C SER A 63 8.92 -12.06 -43.13
N ILE A 64 8.54 -13.25 -42.65
CA ILE A 64 8.28 -13.53 -41.23
C ILE A 64 9.61 -13.77 -40.53
N ALA A 65 10.50 -14.56 -41.12
CA ALA A 65 11.85 -14.79 -40.61
C ALA A 65 12.63 -13.48 -40.39
N ARG A 66 12.50 -12.50 -41.30
CA ARG A 66 13.09 -11.17 -41.11
C ARG A 66 12.53 -10.41 -39.91
N LYS A 67 11.24 -10.56 -39.60
CA LYS A 67 10.63 -9.92 -38.42
C LYS A 67 11.04 -10.60 -37.12
N VAL A 68 11.29 -11.92 -37.16
CA VAL A 68 11.89 -12.63 -36.01
C VAL A 68 13.27 -12.03 -35.72
N LEU A 69 14.11 -11.87 -36.75
CA LEU A 69 15.45 -11.27 -36.58
C LEU A 69 15.36 -9.81 -36.11
N GLU A 70 14.46 -9.01 -36.68
CA GLU A 70 14.22 -7.61 -36.25
C GLU A 70 13.86 -7.53 -34.76
N TYR A 71 12.96 -8.42 -34.30
CA TYR A 71 12.58 -8.50 -32.90
C TYR A 71 13.73 -8.94 -31.99
N LEU A 72 14.50 -9.95 -32.40
CA LEU A 72 15.62 -10.46 -31.60
C LEU A 72 16.77 -9.45 -31.48
N ASP A 73 16.95 -8.58 -32.48
CA ASP A 73 17.99 -7.54 -32.49
C ASP A 73 17.57 -6.31 -31.67
N SER A 74 16.34 -5.84 -31.85
CA SER A 74 15.89 -4.53 -31.33
C SER A 74 14.86 -4.60 -30.21
N GLY A 75 14.26 -5.77 -29.96
CA GLY A 75 13.12 -5.94 -29.06
C GLY A 75 11.79 -5.44 -29.63
N SER A 76 11.75 -4.95 -30.88
CA SER A 76 10.52 -4.47 -31.52
C SER A 76 10.42 -4.84 -33.00
N VAL A 77 9.25 -4.64 -33.60
CA VAL A 77 9.01 -4.84 -35.04
C VAL A 77 8.20 -3.67 -35.54
N SER A 78 8.75 -2.92 -36.49
CA SER A 78 8.21 -1.64 -36.98
C SER A 78 6.75 -1.76 -37.44
N ALA A 79 6.42 -2.86 -38.12
CA ALA A 79 5.07 -3.11 -38.63
C ALA A 79 4.03 -3.40 -37.52
N VAL A 80 4.47 -3.90 -36.36
CA VAL A 80 3.63 -4.09 -35.17
C VAL A 80 3.39 -2.72 -34.52
N ASP A 81 4.44 -1.92 -34.37
CA ASP A 81 4.38 -0.60 -33.75
C ASP A 81 3.50 0.39 -34.55
N GLU A 82 3.55 0.34 -35.88
CA GLU A 82 2.67 1.11 -36.76
C GLU A 82 1.18 0.78 -36.56
N LEU A 83 0.84 -0.48 -36.29
CA LEU A 83 -0.55 -0.86 -36.02
C LEU A 83 -0.94 -0.54 -34.57
N ARG A 84 -0.03 -0.69 -33.61
CA ARG A 84 -0.25 -0.26 -32.21
C ARG A 84 -0.58 1.23 -32.14
N ALA A 85 0.08 2.07 -32.95
CA ALA A 85 -0.16 3.51 -33.00
C ALA A 85 -1.56 3.89 -33.50
N LYS A 86 -2.26 3.01 -34.23
CA LYS A 86 -3.62 3.23 -34.74
C LYS A 86 -4.72 2.87 -33.73
N ILE A 87 -4.36 2.20 -32.63
CA ILE A 87 -5.32 1.80 -31.60
C ILE A 87 -5.40 2.88 -30.52
N PRO A 88 -6.62 3.38 -30.19
CA PRO A 88 -6.83 4.34 -29.12
C PRO A 88 -6.15 3.89 -27.82
N ALA A 89 -5.61 4.85 -27.06
CA ALA A 89 -4.91 4.55 -25.80
C ALA A 89 -5.78 3.77 -24.81
N GLY A 90 -7.09 4.04 -24.79
CA GLY A 90 -8.04 3.29 -23.96
C GLY A 90 -8.14 1.81 -24.33
N VAL A 91 -8.27 1.51 -25.62
CA VAL A 91 -8.34 0.13 -26.12
C VAL A 91 -7.04 -0.63 -25.84
N ARG A 92 -5.87 0.00 -26.02
CA ARG A 92 -4.58 -0.61 -25.68
C ARG A 92 -4.46 -0.99 -24.20
N ARG A 93 -5.06 -0.21 -23.30
CA ARG A 93 -5.10 -0.54 -21.87
C ARG A 93 -6.00 -1.73 -21.58
N LEU A 94 -7.16 -1.80 -22.21
CA LEU A 94 -8.09 -2.92 -22.04
C LEU A 94 -7.48 -4.24 -22.52
N THR A 95 -6.68 -4.23 -23.59
CA THR A 95 -6.03 -5.45 -24.11
C THR A 95 -4.99 -6.07 -23.20
N ALA A 96 -4.58 -5.36 -22.14
CA ALA A 96 -3.73 -5.93 -21.10
C ALA A 96 -4.48 -6.95 -20.22
N VAL A 97 -5.81 -6.90 -20.18
CA VAL A 97 -6.64 -7.84 -19.41
C VAL A 97 -6.56 -9.22 -20.07
N PRO A 98 -6.02 -10.25 -19.39
CA PRO A 98 -6.05 -11.63 -19.86
C PRO A 98 -7.47 -12.02 -20.30
N THR A 99 -7.58 -12.72 -21.43
CA THR A 99 -8.85 -13.13 -22.08
C THR A 99 -9.65 -12.02 -22.77
N LEU A 100 -9.33 -10.73 -22.55
CA LEU A 100 -9.92 -9.61 -23.29
C LEU A 100 -9.07 -9.29 -24.53
N GLY A 101 -9.27 -10.09 -25.58
CA GLY A 101 -8.55 -9.91 -26.83
C GLY A 101 -8.88 -8.58 -27.53
N PRO A 102 -8.01 -8.08 -28.42
CA PRO A 102 -8.12 -6.71 -28.93
C PRO A 102 -9.41 -6.40 -29.74
N LYS A 103 -10.08 -7.42 -30.33
CA LYS A 103 -11.41 -7.27 -30.95
C LYS A 103 -12.51 -6.96 -29.95
N LYS A 104 -12.49 -7.66 -28.80
CA LYS A 104 -13.45 -7.48 -27.72
C LYS A 104 -13.22 -6.13 -27.03
N ALA A 105 -11.96 -5.76 -26.80
CA ALA A 105 -11.59 -4.45 -26.27
C ALA A 105 -12.09 -3.30 -27.16
N MET A 106 -11.99 -3.44 -28.49
CA MET A 106 -12.52 -2.45 -29.43
C MET A 106 -14.04 -2.35 -29.39
N ALA A 107 -14.76 -3.48 -29.38
CA ALA A 107 -16.23 -3.49 -29.27
C ALA A 107 -16.71 -2.82 -27.98
N VAL A 108 -16.04 -3.07 -26.85
CA VAL A 108 -16.34 -2.43 -25.57
C VAL A 108 -16.09 -0.92 -25.61
N TYR A 109 -15.01 -0.48 -26.27
CA TYR A 109 -14.71 0.94 -26.43
C TYR A 109 -15.70 1.66 -27.37
N GLU A 110 -16.03 1.07 -28.52
CA GLU A 110 -16.90 1.69 -29.52
C GLU A 110 -18.37 1.69 -29.09
N GLU A 111 -18.86 0.60 -28.49
CA GLU A 111 -20.27 0.42 -28.18
C GLU A 111 -20.65 0.94 -26.77
N LEU A 112 -19.72 0.86 -25.80
CA LEU A 112 -19.98 1.29 -24.41
C LEU A 112 -19.18 2.53 -23.98
N GLY A 113 -18.25 3.03 -24.82
CA GLY A 113 -17.39 4.16 -24.48
C GLY A 113 -16.35 3.86 -23.39
N ILE A 114 -16.15 2.58 -23.05
CA ILE A 114 -15.27 2.16 -21.95
C ILE A 114 -13.81 2.18 -22.42
N SER A 115 -12.96 2.88 -21.69
CA SER A 115 -11.59 3.20 -22.09
C SER A 115 -10.53 2.91 -21.00
N SER A 116 -10.95 2.30 -19.89
CA SER A 116 -10.14 1.94 -18.73
C SER A 116 -10.58 0.62 -18.11
N VAL A 117 -9.70 -0.02 -17.34
CA VAL A 117 -9.95 -1.31 -16.69
C VAL A 117 -10.98 -1.16 -15.56
N GLU A 118 -11.00 0.00 -14.92
CA GLU A 118 -11.94 0.38 -13.87
C GLU A 118 -13.36 0.52 -14.43
N GLU A 119 -13.53 1.28 -15.53
CA GLU A 119 -14.82 1.40 -16.22
C GLU A 119 -15.31 0.04 -16.74
N LEU A 120 -14.39 -0.84 -17.14
CA LEU A 120 -14.72 -2.20 -17.57
C LEU A 120 -15.22 -3.06 -16.41
N ALA A 121 -14.56 -2.99 -15.24
CA ALA A 121 -14.99 -3.70 -14.04
C ALA A 121 -16.37 -3.22 -13.56
N ASP A 122 -16.59 -1.90 -13.55
CA ASP A 122 -17.88 -1.31 -13.19
C ASP A 122 -18.99 -1.74 -14.16
N ALA A 123 -18.69 -1.79 -15.45
CA ALA A 123 -19.64 -2.25 -16.46
C ALA A 123 -19.97 -3.75 -16.32
N ILE A 124 -19.03 -4.58 -15.89
CA ILE A 124 -19.29 -6.00 -15.58
C ILE A 124 -20.19 -6.13 -14.34
N HIS A 125 -19.94 -5.36 -13.28
CA HIS A 125 -20.80 -5.36 -12.08
C HIS A 125 -22.22 -4.87 -12.35
N GLN A 126 -22.37 -3.96 -13.32
CA GLN A 126 -23.66 -3.47 -13.79
C GLN A 126 -24.29 -4.37 -14.87
N GLU A 127 -23.66 -5.51 -15.19
CA GLU A 127 -24.06 -6.46 -16.24
C GLU A 127 -24.20 -5.84 -17.65
N ARG A 128 -23.57 -4.69 -17.88
CA ARG A 128 -23.66 -3.91 -19.13
C ARG A 128 -22.93 -4.55 -20.30
N LEU A 129 -22.00 -5.48 -20.04
CA LEU A 129 -21.31 -6.19 -21.13
C LEU A 129 -22.22 -7.24 -21.76
N ARG A 130 -23.26 -7.73 -21.06
CA ARG A 130 -24.18 -8.76 -21.59
C ARG A 130 -24.96 -8.33 -22.82
N ASP A 131 -25.17 -7.03 -22.97
CA ASP A 131 -25.86 -6.45 -24.12
C ASP A 131 -25.00 -6.45 -25.40
N LEU A 132 -23.69 -6.68 -25.27
CA LEU A 132 -22.76 -6.74 -26.39
C LEU A 132 -22.71 -8.13 -27.04
N LYS A 133 -22.70 -8.14 -28.38
CA LYS A 133 -22.59 -9.36 -29.16
C LYS A 133 -21.25 -10.08 -28.86
N GLY A 134 -21.35 -11.28 -28.27
CA GLY A 134 -20.19 -12.12 -27.94
C GLY A 134 -19.69 -12.00 -26.49
N PHE A 135 -20.43 -11.31 -25.62
CA PHE A 135 -20.14 -11.13 -24.20
C PHE A 135 -21.22 -11.79 -23.34
N GLY A 136 -21.31 -13.12 -23.37
CA GLY A 136 -22.19 -13.86 -22.47
C GLY A 136 -21.68 -13.88 -21.01
N PRO A 137 -22.46 -14.40 -20.05
CA PRO A 137 -22.10 -14.44 -18.63
C PRO A 137 -20.71 -15.04 -18.35
N LYS A 138 -20.37 -16.12 -19.05
CA LYS A 138 -19.05 -16.77 -18.95
C LYS A 138 -17.90 -15.91 -19.47
N THR A 139 -18.18 -15.01 -20.42
CA THR A 139 -17.18 -14.06 -20.93
C THR A 139 -16.96 -12.93 -19.92
N GLU A 140 -18.02 -12.41 -19.29
CA GLU A 140 -17.88 -11.46 -18.18
C GLU A 140 -17.07 -12.03 -17.02
N GLU A 141 -17.39 -13.26 -16.59
CA GLU A 141 -16.66 -13.96 -15.54
C GLU A 141 -15.16 -14.12 -15.87
N ASN A 142 -14.84 -14.52 -17.11
CA ASN A 142 -13.45 -14.66 -17.55
C ASN A 142 -12.72 -13.31 -17.65
N ILE A 143 -13.41 -12.25 -18.10
CA ILE A 143 -12.83 -10.91 -18.19
C ILE A 143 -12.61 -10.35 -16.78
N LEU A 144 -13.57 -10.51 -15.87
CA LEU A 144 -13.44 -10.09 -14.47
C LEU A 144 -12.26 -10.81 -13.80
N HIS A 145 -12.16 -12.12 -13.99
CA HIS A 145 -11.00 -12.88 -13.53
C HIS A 145 -9.69 -12.41 -14.18
N GLY A 146 -9.72 -12.05 -15.46
CA GLY A 146 -8.60 -11.41 -16.13
C GLY A 146 -8.22 -10.07 -15.50
N ILE A 147 -9.19 -9.23 -15.13
CA ILE A 147 -8.96 -7.95 -14.47
C ILE A 147 -8.29 -8.18 -13.11
N GLU A 148 -8.78 -9.14 -12.33
CA GLU A 148 -8.18 -9.56 -11.06
C GLU A 148 -6.74 -10.07 -11.26
N LEU A 149 -6.50 -10.85 -12.32
CA LEU A 149 -5.18 -11.33 -12.71
C LEU A 149 -4.24 -10.19 -13.15
N LEU A 150 -4.73 -9.19 -13.88
CA LEU A 150 -3.95 -8.03 -14.29
C LEU A 150 -3.62 -7.12 -13.10
N GLN A 151 -4.58 -6.92 -12.20
CA GLN A 151 -4.37 -6.20 -10.94
C GLN A 151 -3.39 -6.92 -10.02
N SER A 152 -3.29 -8.24 -10.10
CA SER A 152 -2.35 -9.04 -9.31
C SER A 152 -1.01 -9.36 -9.99
N ALA A 153 -0.94 -9.35 -11.33
CA ALA A 153 0.28 -9.54 -12.10
C ALA A 153 1.07 -8.23 -12.21
N GLY A 154 1.66 -7.81 -11.09
CA GLY A 154 2.56 -6.64 -10.99
C GLY A 154 2.09 -5.54 -10.04
N GLY A 155 0.87 -5.64 -9.50
CA GLY A 155 0.32 -4.69 -8.54
C GLY A 155 0.85 -4.93 -7.13
N ARG A 156 1.39 -3.89 -6.51
CA ARG A 156 1.60 -3.90 -5.06
C ARG A 156 0.22 -3.88 -4.39
N VAL A 157 -0.02 -4.74 -3.40
CA VAL A 157 -1.27 -4.75 -2.63
C VAL A 157 -1.19 -3.80 -1.44
N GLN A 158 -2.34 -3.40 -0.90
CA GLN A 158 -2.39 -2.57 0.31
C GLN A 158 -1.89 -3.33 1.54
N LEU A 159 -1.36 -2.56 2.50
CA LEU A 159 -0.76 -3.09 3.72
C LEU A 159 -1.72 -3.94 4.55
N ASP A 160 -2.98 -3.51 4.69
CA ASP A 160 -4.01 -4.20 5.47
C ASP A 160 -4.33 -5.59 4.89
N LEU A 161 -4.59 -5.67 3.59
CA LEU A 161 -4.88 -6.93 2.90
C LEU A 161 -3.71 -7.92 2.99
N ALA A 162 -2.47 -7.43 2.81
CA ALA A 162 -1.27 -8.24 2.95
C ALA A 162 -1.06 -8.72 4.39
N LEU A 163 -1.28 -7.83 5.37
CA LEU A 163 -1.08 -8.15 6.78
C LEU A 163 -2.09 -9.19 7.27
N ASP A 164 -3.37 -9.04 6.93
CA ASP A 164 -4.42 -9.98 7.33
C ASP A 164 -4.16 -11.39 6.74
N LEU A 165 -3.75 -11.45 5.48
CA LEU A 165 -3.34 -12.71 4.85
C LEU A 165 -2.11 -13.31 5.54
N ALA A 166 -1.08 -12.51 5.79
CA ALA A 166 0.14 -12.97 6.45
C ALA A 166 -0.12 -13.45 7.88
N GLU A 167 -0.96 -12.76 8.65
CA GLU A 167 -1.34 -13.15 10.01
C GLU A 167 -2.10 -14.49 10.00
N SER A 168 -3.00 -14.69 9.04
CA SER A 168 -3.69 -15.98 8.85
C SER A 168 -2.73 -17.13 8.50
N ILE A 169 -1.77 -16.88 7.59
CA ILE A 169 -0.74 -17.85 7.22
C ILE A 169 0.15 -18.18 8.43
N VAL A 170 0.63 -17.14 9.14
CA VAL A 170 1.48 -17.30 10.32
C VAL A 170 0.75 -18.10 11.39
N ALA A 171 -0.53 -17.81 11.67
CA ALA A 171 -1.32 -18.56 12.64
C ALA A 171 -1.42 -20.04 12.26
N THR A 172 -1.70 -20.33 10.98
CA THR A 172 -1.83 -21.70 10.48
C THR A 172 -0.51 -22.46 10.55
N LEU A 173 0.58 -21.87 10.06
CA LEU A 173 1.90 -22.50 10.05
C LEU A 173 2.50 -22.64 11.46
N SER A 174 2.16 -21.74 12.39
CA SER A 174 2.57 -21.85 13.80
C SER A 174 1.96 -23.07 14.50
N ALA A 175 0.80 -23.55 14.05
CA ALA A 175 0.15 -24.73 14.60
C ALA A 175 0.71 -26.06 14.05
N VAL A 176 1.58 -26.02 13.04
CA VAL A 176 2.18 -27.22 12.44
C VAL A 176 3.20 -27.84 13.39
N THR A 177 3.06 -29.14 13.68
CA THR A 177 4.00 -29.88 14.52
C THR A 177 5.44 -29.74 14.02
N GLY A 178 6.32 -29.20 14.86
CA GLY A 178 7.73 -28.97 14.56
C GLY A 178 8.07 -27.55 14.09
N CYS A 179 7.08 -26.67 13.93
CA CYS A 179 7.28 -25.23 13.85
C CYS A 179 7.70 -24.69 15.23
N GLU A 180 8.91 -24.14 15.33
CA GLU A 180 9.41 -23.55 16.58
C GLU A 180 9.13 -22.04 16.65
N ARG A 181 9.21 -21.35 15.50
CA ARG A 181 8.85 -19.92 15.35
C ARG A 181 8.34 -19.68 13.93
N CYS A 182 7.40 -18.75 13.79
CA CYS A 182 6.85 -18.32 12.51
C CYS A 182 6.60 -16.81 12.54
N SER A 183 6.96 -16.11 11.47
CA SER A 183 6.73 -14.67 11.35
C SER A 183 6.76 -14.24 9.89
N TYR A 184 6.04 -13.17 9.55
CA TYR A 184 6.24 -12.50 8.27
C TYR A 184 7.48 -11.60 8.30
N ALA A 185 8.09 -11.37 7.14
CA ALA A 185 9.28 -10.57 6.95
C ALA A 185 9.06 -9.52 5.85
N GLY A 186 10.10 -9.20 5.08
CA GLY A 186 9.99 -8.35 3.90
C GLY A 186 9.51 -6.93 4.18
N SER A 187 8.94 -6.30 3.15
CA SER A 187 8.34 -4.96 3.27
C SER A 187 7.15 -4.91 4.22
N LEU A 188 6.48 -6.04 4.43
CA LEU A 188 5.33 -6.15 5.33
C LEU A 188 5.76 -5.92 6.77
N ARG A 189 6.81 -6.61 7.23
CA ARG A 189 7.36 -6.40 8.58
C ARG A 189 7.91 -4.99 8.80
N ARG A 190 8.29 -4.29 7.73
CA ARG A 190 8.71 -2.88 7.78
C ARG A 190 7.53 -1.89 7.69
N MET A 191 6.28 -2.36 7.62
CA MET A 191 5.05 -1.56 7.52
C MET A 191 5.02 -0.65 6.28
N ARG A 192 5.55 -1.10 5.14
CA ARG A 192 5.42 -0.35 3.88
C ARG A 192 3.95 -0.24 3.49
N GLU A 193 3.53 0.93 3.04
CA GLU A 193 2.15 1.26 2.68
C GLU A 193 1.54 0.35 1.59
N THR A 194 2.39 -0.21 0.74
CA THR A 194 2.03 -1.19 -0.27
C THR A 194 3.06 -2.32 -0.25
N ILE A 195 2.64 -3.54 -0.56
CA ILE A 195 3.42 -4.78 -0.43
C ILE A 195 3.49 -5.47 -1.79
N GLY A 196 4.68 -5.95 -2.18
CA GLY A 196 4.83 -6.70 -3.42
C GLY A 196 4.40 -8.15 -3.22
N ASP A 197 5.31 -8.95 -2.70
CA ASP A 197 5.07 -10.29 -2.18
C ASP A 197 5.05 -10.28 -0.64
N VAL A 198 4.44 -11.32 -0.06
CA VAL A 198 4.50 -11.58 1.38
C VAL A 198 5.58 -12.62 1.66
N ASP A 199 6.60 -12.23 2.42
CA ASP A 199 7.63 -13.15 2.90
C ASP A 199 7.22 -13.76 4.24
N ILE A 200 7.22 -15.08 4.35
CA ILE A 200 7.00 -15.83 5.59
C ILE A 200 8.25 -16.62 5.94
N LEU A 201 8.69 -16.53 7.20
CA LEU A 201 9.80 -17.30 7.75
C LEU A 201 9.30 -18.27 8.81
N VAL A 202 9.81 -19.50 8.76
CA VAL A 202 9.58 -20.53 9.77
C VAL A 202 10.91 -21.09 10.25
N ALA A 203 11.11 -21.13 11.57
CA ALA A 203 12.15 -21.92 12.22
C ALA A 203 11.64 -23.34 12.45
N ALA A 204 12.26 -24.33 11.80
CA ALA A 204 11.92 -25.74 12.01
C ALA A 204 13.12 -26.64 11.70
N LYS A 205 13.24 -27.75 12.43
CA LYS A 205 14.25 -28.80 12.15
C LYS A 205 13.90 -29.62 10.90
N LYS A 206 12.61 -29.80 10.63
CA LYS A 206 12.09 -30.52 9.46
C LYS A 206 11.13 -29.61 8.71
N SER A 207 11.46 -29.29 7.47
CA SER A 207 10.67 -28.37 6.64
C SER A 207 9.44 -29.01 5.99
N ALA A 208 9.49 -30.31 5.68
CA ALA A 208 8.45 -30.98 4.89
C ALA A 208 7.01 -30.81 5.44
N PRO A 209 6.73 -30.93 6.76
CA PRO A 209 5.39 -30.71 7.29
C PRO A 209 4.90 -29.27 7.06
N VAL A 210 5.78 -28.29 7.24
CA VAL A 210 5.47 -26.87 7.06
C VAL A 210 5.23 -26.56 5.58
N MET A 211 6.09 -27.07 4.69
CA MET A 211 5.94 -26.87 3.25
C MET A 211 4.61 -27.44 2.75
N ARG A 212 4.23 -28.64 3.21
CA ARG A 212 2.96 -29.26 2.85
C ARG A 212 1.77 -28.42 3.33
N ALA A 213 1.76 -28.07 4.61
CA ALA A 213 0.69 -27.24 5.18
C ALA A 213 0.54 -25.91 4.45
N PHE A 214 1.65 -25.30 4.03
CA PHE A 214 1.64 -24.06 3.26
C PHE A 214 1.05 -24.22 1.86
N THR A 215 1.41 -25.28 1.12
CA THR A 215 0.87 -25.53 -0.23
C THR A 215 -0.59 -25.99 -0.22
N GLU A 216 -1.07 -26.53 0.90
CA GLU A 216 -2.45 -27.03 1.06
C GLU A 216 -3.41 -25.98 1.66
N LEU A 217 -2.94 -24.74 1.87
CA LEU A 217 -3.80 -23.65 2.33
C LEU A 217 -4.98 -23.46 1.35
N PRO A 218 -6.22 -23.28 1.85
CA PRO A 218 -7.43 -23.34 1.02
C PRO A 218 -7.52 -22.23 -0.03
N TYR A 219 -6.79 -21.13 0.16
CA TYR A 219 -6.74 -19.99 -0.76
C TYR A 219 -5.50 -20.03 -1.67
N VAL A 220 -4.68 -21.08 -1.66
CA VAL A 220 -3.61 -21.27 -2.65
C VAL A 220 -4.20 -21.80 -3.94
N ILE A 221 -3.98 -21.09 -5.05
CA ILE A 221 -4.48 -21.47 -6.38
C ILE A 221 -3.38 -22.01 -7.29
N GLU A 222 -2.12 -21.66 -7.01
CA GLU A 222 -0.98 -22.06 -7.83
C GLU A 222 0.26 -22.20 -6.94
N VAL A 223 1.01 -23.28 -7.13
CA VAL A 223 2.36 -23.43 -6.55
C VAL A 223 3.36 -23.01 -7.63
N ILE A 224 3.91 -21.80 -7.49
CA ILE A 224 4.84 -21.20 -8.46
C ILE A 224 6.18 -21.94 -8.46
N GLY A 225 6.62 -22.36 -7.28
CA GLY A 225 7.85 -23.14 -7.12
C GLY A 225 7.91 -23.79 -5.75
N GLN A 226 8.46 -25.01 -5.68
CA GLN A 226 8.53 -25.79 -4.46
C GLN A 226 9.92 -26.40 -4.29
N GLY A 227 10.46 -26.31 -3.08
CA GLY A 227 11.76 -26.84 -2.73
C GLY A 227 11.85 -27.22 -1.25
N GLY A 228 12.99 -27.80 -0.86
CA GLY A 228 13.18 -28.29 0.51
C GLY A 228 13.15 -27.20 1.58
N THR A 229 13.56 -25.97 1.25
CA THR A 229 13.68 -24.84 2.20
C THR A 229 13.01 -23.56 1.72
N LYS A 230 12.52 -23.53 0.47
CA LYS A 230 11.78 -22.42 -0.12
C LYS A 230 10.58 -22.95 -0.88
N THR A 231 9.42 -22.32 -0.70
CA THR A 231 8.22 -22.54 -1.53
C THR A 231 7.54 -21.21 -1.83
N SER A 232 7.07 -21.03 -3.05
CA SER A 232 6.37 -19.83 -3.51
C SER A 232 5.00 -20.23 -4.05
N VAL A 233 3.95 -19.54 -3.60
CA VAL A 233 2.56 -19.80 -4.01
C VAL A 233 1.89 -18.51 -4.47
N ARG A 234 0.85 -18.65 -5.29
CA ARG A 234 -0.11 -17.60 -5.58
C ARG A 234 -1.42 -17.90 -4.88
N THR A 235 -1.99 -16.87 -4.26
CA THR A 235 -3.29 -16.97 -3.59
C THR A 235 -4.44 -16.62 -4.52
N SER A 236 -5.67 -16.97 -4.13
CA SER A 236 -6.91 -16.62 -4.85
C SER A 236 -7.14 -15.11 -4.98
N LYS A 237 -6.50 -14.30 -4.12
CA LYS A 237 -6.46 -12.83 -4.22
C LYS A 237 -5.32 -12.33 -5.12
N GLY A 238 -4.65 -13.23 -5.84
CA GLY A 238 -3.54 -12.94 -6.73
C GLY A 238 -2.22 -12.57 -6.05
N LEU A 239 -2.16 -12.49 -4.71
CA LEU A 239 -0.94 -12.17 -3.98
C LEU A 239 0.03 -13.35 -4.00
N ASN A 240 1.30 -13.07 -4.31
CA ASN A 240 2.38 -14.05 -4.18
C ASN A 240 2.87 -14.10 -2.73
N VAL A 241 3.07 -15.32 -2.22
CA VAL A 241 3.61 -15.56 -0.88
C VAL A 241 4.82 -16.48 -0.97
N ASP A 242 5.93 -16.03 -0.41
CA ASP A 242 7.19 -16.74 -0.35
C ASP A 242 7.40 -17.29 1.07
N LEU A 243 7.42 -18.61 1.23
CA LEU A 243 7.79 -19.28 2.46
C LEU A 243 9.26 -19.68 2.44
N ARG A 244 9.98 -19.39 3.53
CA ARG A 244 11.31 -19.95 3.81
C ARG A 244 11.35 -20.65 5.15
N VAL A 245 11.92 -21.84 5.16
CA VAL A 245 12.18 -22.61 6.38
C VAL A 245 13.68 -22.58 6.66
N VAL A 246 14.04 -22.14 7.88
CA VAL A 246 15.42 -22.04 8.35
C VAL A 246 15.64 -22.94 9.57
N PRO A 247 16.88 -23.38 9.82
CA PRO A 247 17.23 -24.02 11.08
C PRO A 247 16.89 -23.11 12.28
N PRO A 248 16.41 -23.65 13.41
CA PRO A 248 16.01 -22.82 14.55
C PRO A 248 17.12 -21.95 15.12
N ASP A 249 18.37 -22.41 15.04
CA ASP A 249 19.53 -21.65 15.51
C ASP A 249 19.88 -20.45 14.61
N SER A 250 19.29 -20.36 13.42
CA SER A 250 19.53 -19.32 12.41
C SER A 250 18.46 -18.23 12.41
N TRP A 251 17.47 -18.32 13.30
CA TRP A 251 16.27 -17.48 13.30
C TRP A 251 16.56 -15.97 13.27
N GLY A 252 17.48 -15.50 14.12
CA GLY A 252 17.83 -14.09 14.22
C GLY A 252 18.46 -13.53 12.96
N ALA A 253 19.44 -14.25 12.40
CA ALA A 253 20.09 -13.87 11.15
C ALA A 253 19.11 -13.91 9.97
N ALA A 254 18.24 -14.93 9.91
CA ALA A 254 17.22 -15.04 8.88
C ALA A 254 16.21 -13.88 8.94
N LEU A 255 15.72 -13.54 10.15
CA LEU A 255 14.83 -12.39 10.31
C LEU A 255 15.51 -11.09 9.85
N GLN A 256 16.74 -10.81 10.26
CA GLN A 256 17.48 -9.63 9.82
C GLN A 256 17.56 -9.61 8.28
N TYR A 257 17.99 -10.72 7.68
CA TYR A 257 18.22 -10.85 6.25
C TYR A 257 16.93 -10.68 5.43
N PHE A 258 15.87 -11.40 5.76
CA PHE A 258 14.62 -11.39 4.97
C PHE A 258 13.71 -10.22 5.31
N THR A 259 13.90 -9.55 6.45
CA THR A 259 13.19 -8.29 6.72
C THR A 259 13.72 -7.17 5.83
N GLY A 260 15.03 -7.15 5.56
CA GLY A 260 15.64 -6.08 4.80
C GLY A 260 15.50 -4.70 5.46
N SER A 261 15.41 -3.60 4.70
CA SER A 261 15.37 -3.53 3.24
C SER A 261 16.67 -4.02 2.57
N LYS A 262 16.68 -4.12 1.22
CA LYS A 262 17.91 -4.41 0.47
C LYS A 262 19.01 -3.39 0.80
N ALA A 263 18.66 -2.11 0.87
CA ALA A 263 19.61 -1.03 1.17
C ALA A 263 20.16 -1.18 2.60
N HIS A 264 19.29 -1.37 3.58
CA HIS A 264 19.69 -1.64 4.96
C HIS A 264 20.65 -2.85 5.05
N ASN A 265 20.31 -3.97 4.40
CA ASN A 265 21.15 -5.16 4.40
C ASN A 265 22.53 -4.95 3.75
N ILE A 266 22.64 -4.09 2.73
CA ILE A 266 23.93 -3.74 2.14
C ILE A 266 24.82 -3.08 3.19
N ARG A 267 24.31 -2.05 3.87
CA ARG A 267 25.06 -1.31 4.90
C ARG A 267 25.45 -2.19 6.10
N ILE A 268 24.56 -3.07 6.56
CA ILE A 268 24.87 -4.04 7.63
C ILE A 268 25.96 -5.02 7.20
N ARG A 269 25.93 -5.50 5.95
CA ARG A 269 26.97 -6.40 5.42
C ARG A 269 28.32 -5.69 5.23
N GLU A 270 28.33 -4.46 4.71
CA GLU A 270 29.55 -3.64 4.62
C GLU A 270 30.22 -3.50 6.00
N ARG A 271 29.41 -3.28 7.04
CA ARG A 271 29.90 -3.21 8.41
C ARG A 271 30.46 -4.55 8.92
N ALA A 272 29.81 -5.66 8.59
CA ALA A 272 30.36 -7.00 8.90
C ALA A 272 31.72 -7.20 8.22
N VAL A 273 31.83 -6.86 6.93
CA VAL A 273 33.08 -6.98 6.15
C VAL A 273 34.22 -6.16 6.76
N HIS A 274 33.96 -4.91 7.17
CA HIS A 274 34.97 -4.08 7.85
C HIS A 274 35.47 -4.68 9.17
N GLN A 275 34.70 -5.58 9.78
CA GLN A 275 35.07 -6.30 11.00
C GLN A 275 35.62 -7.71 10.71
N LYS A 276 35.92 -8.04 9.44
CA LYS A 276 36.32 -9.39 8.99
C LYS A 276 35.27 -10.47 9.27
N LEU A 277 34.00 -10.09 9.22
CA LEU A 277 32.85 -10.97 9.40
C LEU A 277 32.05 -11.11 8.10
N LYS A 278 31.34 -12.24 7.98
CA LYS A 278 30.41 -12.52 6.88
C LYS A 278 29.01 -12.73 7.46
N LEU A 279 28.07 -11.89 7.05
CA LEU A 279 26.65 -12.05 7.40
C LEU A 279 25.89 -12.74 6.26
N SER A 280 25.14 -13.79 6.60
CA SER A 280 24.18 -14.47 5.71
C SER A 280 22.85 -14.73 6.44
N GLU A 281 21.89 -15.33 5.76
CA GLU A 281 20.62 -15.77 6.34
C GLU A 281 20.77 -16.84 7.44
N TYR A 282 21.96 -17.45 7.57
CA TYR A 282 22.23 -18.53 8.53
C TYR A 282 23.00 -18.06 9.77
N GLY A 283 23.56 -16.85 9.76
CA GLY A 283 24.37 -16.36 10.86
C GLY A 283 25.39 -15.29 10.45
N LEU A 284 26.11 -14.84 11.47
CA LEU A 284 27.30 -14.03 11.34
C LEU A 284 28.53 -14.91 11.62
N PHE A 285 29.46 -14.93 10.69
CA PHE A 285 30.61 -15.83 10.70
C PHE A 285 31.92 -15.06 10.69
N ASP A 286 32.94 -15.60 11.32
CA ASP A 286 34.32 -15.14 11.12
C ASP A 286 34.81 -15.56 9.73
N VAL A 287 35.44 -14.65 8.99
CA VAL A 287 35.88 -14.92 7.62
C VAL A 287 37.11 -15.84 7.59
N GLU A 288 37.97 -15.79 8.60
CA GLU A 288 39.22 -16.54 8.65
C GLU A 288 38.99 -17.96 9.15
N SER A 289 38.29 -18.12 10.29
CA SER A 289 38.03 -19.44 10.87
C SER A 289 36.81 -20.15 10.29
N GLY A 290 35.88 -19.40 9.69
CA GLY A 290 34.57 -19.92 9.26
C GLY A 290 33.61 -20.22 10.41
N GLU A 291 33.98 -19.88 11.65
CA GLU A 291 33.17 -20.13 12.85
C GLU A 291 31.92 -19.26 12.86
N LYS A 292 30.79 -19.85 13.25
CA LYS A 292 29.53 -19.14 13.47
C LYS A 292 29.57 -18.42 14.83
N ILE A 293 29.54 -17.10 14.81
CA ILE A 293 29.67 -16.25 15.99
C ILE A 293 28.31 -16.03 16.66
N VAL A 294 27.31 -15.56 15.90
CA VAL A 294 25.95 -15.32 16.40
C VAL A 294 24.93 -15.59 15.30
N SER A 295 23.73 -16.02 15.68
CA SER A 295 22.66 -16.32 14.72
C SER A 295 21.25 -16.41 15.31
N LYS A 296 21.09 -16.54 16.64
CA LYS A 296 19.82 -16.94 17.28
C LYS A 296 18.81 -15.80 17.35
N THR A 297 19.24 -14.57 17.63
CA THR A 297 18.37 -13.39 17.75
C THR A 297 18.87 -12.26 16.85
N GLU A 298 17.97 -11.36 16.43
CA GLU A 298 18.37 -10.19 15.64
C GLU A 298 19.27 -9.28 16.49
N GLU A 299 18.93 -9.15 17.77
CA GLU A 299 19.63 -8.37 18.78
C GLU A 299 21.10 -8.80 18.90
N GLU A 300 21.38 -10.11 18.98
CA GLU A 300 22.76 -10.63 19.02
C GLU A 300 23.54 -10.29 17.74
N VAL A 301 22.90 -10.36 16.57
CA VAL A 301 23.51 -10.02 15.28
C VAL A 301 23.88 -8.54 15.25
N TYR A 302 22.96 -7.63 15.59
CA TYR A 302 23.25 -6.20 15.66
C TYR A 302 24.31 -5.89 16.72
N ALA A 303 24.19 -6.45 17.92
CA ALA A 303 25.13 -6.21 19.02
C ALA A 303 26.55 -6.63 18.65
N ARG A 304 26.73 -7.79 17.98
CA ARG A 304 28.06 -8.23 17.51
C ARG A 304 28.65 -7.32 16.46
N LEU A 305 27.82 -6.64 15.68
CA LEU A 305 28.22 -5.60 14.74
C LEU A 305 28.39 -4.24 15.43
N GLY A 306 28.21 -4.12 16.73
CA GLY A 306 28.33 -2.85 17.46
C GLY A 306 27.20 -1.88 17.13
N LEU A 307 25.99 -2.41 16.98
CA LEU A 307 24.74 -1.65 16.79
C LEU A 307 23.71 -2.11 17.83
N PRO A 308 22.83 -1.22 18.31
CA PRO A 308 21.60 -1.65 18.97
C PRO A 308 20.70 -2.38 17.96
N TRP A 309 19.70 -3.13 18.46
CA TRP A 309 18.67 -3.66 17.58
C TRP A 309 17.91 -2.52 16.91
N ILE A 310 17.83 -2.56 15.58
CA ILE A 310 17.16 -1.54 14.77
C ILE A 310 15.74 -2.03 14.48
N PRO A 311 14.69 -1.29 14.91
CA PRO A 311 13.30 -1.63 14.61
C PRO A 311 13.06 -1.81 13.10
N PRO A 312 12.32 -2.84 12.65
CA PRO A 312 12.06 -3.10 11.23
C PRO A 312 11.54 -1.89 10.45
N THR A 313 10.69 -1.07 11.07
CA THR A 313 10.12 0.15 10.47
C THR A 313 11.17 1.21 10.12
N LEU A 314 12.37 1.16 10.72
CA LEU A 314 13.46 2.08 10.40
C LEU A 314 14.42 1.57 9.32
N ARG A 315 14.34 0.30 8.92
CA ARG A 315 15.34 -0.37 8.08
C ARG A 315 15.20 -0.03 6.59
N GLU A 316 15.43 1.25 6.27
CA GLU A 316 15.27 1.81 4.93
C GLU A 316 16.50 2.56 4.42
N ASP A 317 17.64 2.50 5.14
CA ASP A 317 18.87 3.23 4.83
C ASP A 317 18.64 4.75 4.74
N ARG A 318 18.01 5.31 5.78
CA ARG A 318 17.63 6.73 5.90
C ARG A 318 18.31 7.41 7.09
N GLY A 319 19.38 6.80 7.60
CA GLY A 319 20.18 7.30 8.73
C GLY A 319 20.07 6.45 10.00
N GLU A 320 19.31 5.35 9.99
CA GLU A 320 19.06 4.50 11.16
C GLU A 320 20.33 3.82 11.67
N ILE A 321 21.26 3.52 10.76
CA ILE A 321 22.53 2.89 11.10
C ILE A 321 23.44 3.92 11.78
N GLU A 322 23.58 5.11 11.20
CA GLU A 322 24.36 6.20 11.77
C GLU A 322 23.81 6.63 13.13
N ALA A 323 22.49 6.72 13.28
CA ALA A 323 21.85 6.97 14.57
C ALA A 323 22.11 5.83 15.57
N GLY A 324 22.04 4.58 15.13
CA GLY A 324 22.39 3.41 15.95
C GLY A 324 23.82 3.45 16.48
N LEU A 325 24.78 3.85 15.65
CA LEU A 325 26.19 3.97 16.04
C LEU A 325 26.44 5.08 17.06
N ARG A 326 25.66 6.16 16.99
CA ARG A 326 25.75 7.27 17.95
C ARG A 326 24.91 7.05 19.21
N GLY A 327 24.12 5.96 19.27
CA GLY A 327 23.17 5.73 20.37
C GLY A 327 21.98 6.69 20.35
N GLU A 328 21.61 7.19 19.17
CA GLU A 328 20.59 8.23 18.95
C GLU A 328 19.30 7.68 18.32
N LEU A 329 19.11 6.36 18.30
CA LEU A 329 17.85 5.80 17.79
C LEU A 329 16.67 6.29 18.64
N PRO A 330 15.59 6.78 18.03
CA PRO A 330 14.44 7.28 18.76
C PRO A 330 13.69 6.15 19.46
N ALA A 331 13.13 6.45 20.64
CA ALA A 331 12.10 5.62 21.25
C ALA A 331 10.79 5.83 20.48
N LEU A 332 10.54 4.94 19.52
CA LEU A 332 9.43 5.05 18.58
C LEU A 332 8.07 4.93 19.26
N VAL A 333 7.10 5.69 18.77
CA VAL A 333 5.70 5.60 19.20
C VAL A 333 5.12 4.20 18.94
N THR A 334 4.32 3.71 19.88
CA THR A 334 3.61 2.43 19.78
C THR A 334 2.12 2.63 20.00
N GLU A 335 1.30 1.64 19.62
CA GLU A 335 -0.15 1.68 19.86
C GLU A 335 -0.48 1.79 21.36
N ALA A 336 0.36 1.23 22.23
CA ALA A 336 0.19 1.32 23.68
C ALA A 336 0.42 2.74 24.25
N ASP A 337 1.13 3.60 23.52
CA ASP A 337 1.34 5.00 23.90
C ASP A 337 0.11 5.86 23.60
N LEU A 338 -0.76 5.41 22.69
CA LEU A 338 -1.94 6.15 22.29
C LEU A 338 -2.96 6.21 23.41
N ARG A 339 -3.47 7.43 23.63
CA ARG A 339 -4.50 7.72 24.63
C ARG A 339 -5.82 8.11 23.99
N GLY A 340 -5.90 8.23 22.68
CA GLY A 340 -7.15 8.53 22.00
C GLY A 340 -7.03 8.70 20.50
N ASP A 341 -8.18 8.70 19.85
CA ASP A 341 -8.35 9.03 18.45
C ASP A 341 -8.93 10.43 18.30
N LEU A 342 -8.36 11.23 17.39
CA LEU A 342 -8.69 12.65 17.23
C LEU A 342 -9.35 12.96 15.88
N HIS A 343 -9.67 11.96 15.06
CA HIS A 343 -10.44 12.15 13.82
C HIS A 343 -11.30 10.91 13.54
N THR A 344 -12.59 10.99 13.85
CA THR A 344 -13.57 9.91 13.66
C THR A 344 -14.96 10.46 13.34
N HIS A 345 -15.76 9.65 12.65
CA HIS A 345 -17.06 10.05 12.10
C HIS A 345 -18.20 9.19 12.64
N THR A 346 -19.41 9.72 12.57
CA THR A 346 -20.63 9.04 13.02
C THR A 346 -21.68 9.03 11.91
N ASP A 347 -22.78 8.32 12.13
CA ASP A 347 -23.94 8.32 11.22
C ASP A 347 -24.67 9.66 11.11
N LEU A 348 -24.18 10.71 11.79
CA LEU A 348 -24.64 12.07 11.55
C LEU A 348 -24.24 12.57 10.14
N THR A 349 -23.10 12.11 9.63
CA THR A 349 -22.61 12.37 8.27
C THR A 349 -22.50 11.08 7.46
N ASP A 350 -21.28 10.61 7.15
CA ASP A 350 -21.03 9.41 6.34
C ASP A 350 -20.45 8.23 7.12
N GLY A 351 -20.43 8.33 8.46
CA GLY A 351 -20.23 7.17 9.31
C GLY A 351 -21.38 6.16 9.18
N LEU A 352 -21.07 4.89 9.45
CA LEU A 352 -22.01 3.77 9.42
C LEU A 352 -22.52 3.39 10.81
N ALA A 353 -22.02 4.04 11.86
CA ALA A 353 -22.31 3.70 13.25
C ALA A 353 -22.74 4.96 14.04
N PRO A 354 -23.74 4.82 14.93
CA PRO A 354 -24.13 5.89 15.84
C PRO A 354 -22.99 6.32 16.75
N LEU A 355 -23.04 7.58 17.19
CA LEU A 355 -22.10 8.17 18.14
C LEU A 355 -21.88 7.28 19.37
N GLU A 356 -22.96 6.77 19.97
CA GLU A 356 -22.91 5.92 21.17
C GLU A 356 -22.14 4.63 20.95
N GLU A 357 -22.28 4.03 19.76
CA GLU A 357 -21.59 2.79 19.42
C GLU A 357 -20.10 3.03 19.22
N MET A 358 -19.75 4.11 18.51
CA MET A 358 -18.37 4.55 18.30
C MET A 358 -17.67 4.89 19.62
N ALA A 359 -18.32 5.68 20.49
CA ALA A 359 -17.80 6.02 21.81
C ALA A 359 -17.64 4.79 22.72
N ALA A 360 -18.60 3.85 22.71
CA ALA A 360 -18.49 2.60 23.47
C ALA A 360 -17.32 1.73 22.96
N ALA A 361 -17.11 1.67 21.64
CA ALA A 361 -15.99 0.94 21.04
C ALA A 361 -14.63 1.58 21.41
N ALA A 362 -14.53 2.90 21.37
CA ALA A 362 -13.36 3.65 21.80
C ALA A 362 -13.04 3.39 23.28
N ALA A 363 -14.05 3.35 24.16
CA ALA A 363 -13.86 3.06 25.58
C ALA A 363 -13.33 1.63 25.81
N ARG A 364 -13.81 0.63 25.04
CA ARG A 364 -13.31 -0.76 25.09
C ARG A 364 -11.82 -0.88 24.70
N ARG A 365 -11.32 0.04 23.87
CA ARG A 365 -9.89 0.14 23.52
C ARG A 365 -9.04 0.75 24.62
N GLY A 366 -9.64 1.24 25.70
CA GLY A 366 -8.92 1.84 26.83
C GLY A 366 -8.48 3.28 26.59
N TYR A 367 -9.06 3.97 25.59
CA TYR A 367 -8.74 5.37 25.35
C TYR A 367 -9.12 6.26 26.53
N ALA A 368 -8.31 7.29 26.71
CA ALA A 368 -8.51 8.38 27.63
C ALA A 368 -9.46 9.44 27.05
N TYR A 369 -9.31 9.75 25.77
CA TYR A 369 -10.17 10.70 25.07
C TYR A 369 -10.51 10.19 23.67
N TYR A 370 -11.59 10.71 23.09
CA TYR A 370 -12.06 10.36 21.76
C TYR A 370 -12.77 11.55 21.13
N ALA A 371 -12.37 11.96 19.93
CA ALA A 371 -12.97 13.09 19.24
C ALA A 371 -14.01 12.63 18.23
N ILE A 372 -15.20 13.22 18.31
CA ILE A 372 -16.23 13.14 17.28
C ILE A 372 -16.00 14.32 16.34
N THR A 373 -15.74 14.07 15.07
CA THR A 373 -15.31 15.08 14.10
C THR A 373 -16.05 14.95 12.77
N ASP A 374 -17.37 14.82 12.83
CA ASP A 374 -18.21 14.75 11.64
C ASP A 374 -18.00 15.96 10.70
N HIS A 375 -18.23 15.73 9.41
CA HIS A 375 -18.03 16.69 8.35
C HIS A 375 -18.86 17.98 8.50
N ALA A 376 -18.24 19.10 8.13
CA ALA A 376 -18.85 20.41 8.10
C ALA A 376 -19.67 20.69 6.81
N PRO A 377 -20.52 21.75 6.79
CA PRO A 377 -21.55 21.99 5.76
C PRO A 377 -21.07 22.14 4.32
N ASP A 378 -19.86 22.63 4.07
CA ASP A 378 -19.37 22.83 2.68
C ASP A 378 -19.19 21.50 1.94
N MET A 379 -19.15 20.38 2.67
CA MET A 379 -19.37 19.05 2.10
C MET A 379 -20.88 18.78 1.94
N ALA A 380 -21.50 19.50 1.00
CA ALA A 380 -22.96 19.57 0.84
C ALA A 380 -23.67 18.19 0.78
N MET A 381 -23.00 17.14 0.31
CA MET A 381 -23.56 15.77 0.26
C MET A 381 -23.94 15.23 1.64
N GLN A 382 -23.24 15.66 2.70
CA GLN A 382 -23.47 15.22 4.07
C GLN A 382 -24.67 15.90 4.74
N ARG A 383 -25.22 16.95 4.11
CA ARG A 383 -26.40 17.70 4.59
C ARG A 383 -26.26 18.15 6.05
N MET A 384 -25.04 18.54 6.45
CA MET A 384 -24.78 19.11 7.76
C MET A 384 -25.36 20.52 7.85
N THR A 385 -25.90 20.86 9.02
CA THR A 385 -26.41 22.21 9.33
C THR A 385 -25.93 22.62 10.72
N ASP A 386 -25.94 23.92 11.00
CA ASP A 386 -25.59 24.46 12.32
C ASP A 386 -26.44 23.83 13.43
N GLU A 387 -27.73 23.62 13.18
CA GLU A 387 -28.67 23.00 14.12
C GLU A 387 -28.28 21.56 14.46
N ARG A 388 -27.89 20.76 13.44
CA ARG A 388 -27.45 19.37 13.63
C ARG A 388 -26.12 19.31 14.39
N MET A 389 -25.19 20.20 14.07
CA MET A 389 -23.89 20.28 14.74
C MET A 389 -24.02 20.74 16.20
N LEU A 390 -24.90 21.70 16.50
CA LEU A 390 -25.19 22.12 17.87
C LEU A 390 -25.92 21.03 18.66
N ALA A 391 -26.83 20.27 18.05
CA ALA A 391 -27.45 19.11 18.68
C ALA A 391 -26.42 18.01 19.00
N GLN A 392 -25.46 17.77 18.09
CA GLN A 392 -24.35 16.86 18.34
C GLN A 392 -23.50 17.31 19.54
N ARG A 393 -23.21 18.61 19.65
CA ARG A 393 -22.47 19.18 20.79
C ARG A 393 -23.11 18.84 22.12
N GLU A 394 -24.42 19.05 22.25
CA GLU A 394 -25.14 18.73 23.47
C GLU A 394 -25.15 17.21 23.71
N ARG A 395 -25.32 16.40 22.67
CA ARG A 395 -25.26 14.94 22.80
C ARG A 395 -23.89 14.43 23.25
N VAL A 396 -22.81 14.99 22.71
CA VAL A 396 -21.43 14.67 23.14
C VAL A 396 -21.24 15.03 24.62
N ARG A 397 -21.72 16.19 25.07
CA ARG A 397 -21.63 16.62 26.48
C ARG A 397 -22.41 15.72 27.43
N GLU A 398 -23.59 15.27 27.04
CA GLU A 398 -24.38 14.32 27.83
C GLU A 398 -23.66 12.97 28.03
N LEU A 399 -22.96 12.51 26.99
CA LEU A 399 -22.28 11.21 26.98
C LEU A 399 -20.86 11.27 27.57
N ASP A 400 -20.28 12.46 27.69
CA ASP A 400 -18.90 12.66 28.13
C ASP A 400 -18.67 12.11 29.56
N GLY A 401 -17.73 11.17 29.70
CA GLY A 401 -17.43 10.49 30.97
C GLY A 401 -18.38 9.35 31.36
N THR A 402 -19.42 9.07 30.57
CA THR A 402 -20.40 7.99 30.88
C THR A 402 -19.85 6.59 30.55
N TYR A 403 -18.92 6.49 29.60
CA TYR A 403 -18.32 5.22 29.21
C TYR A 403 -17.11 4.89 30.10
N PRO A 404 -17.11 3.77 30.84
CA PRO A 404 -15.97 3.38 31.66
C PRO A 404 -14.78 2.97 30.78
N THR A 405 -13.58 3.44 31.12
CA THR A 405 -12.33 3.09 30.43
C THR A 405 -11.31 2.56 31.43
N LYS A 406 -10.50 1.58 30.99
CA LYS A 406 -9.60 0.84 31.87
C LYS A 406 -8.62 1.78 32.57
N GLY A 407 -8.57 1.70 33.91
CA GLY A 407 -7.63 2.47 34.72
C GLY A 407 -7.99 3.94 34.94
N ARG A 408 -9.23 4.38 34.65
CA ARG A 408 -9.67 5.77 34.89
C ARG A 408 -10.97 5.84 35.68
N ARG A 409 -11.04 6.79 36.64
CA ARG A 409 -12.22 7.02 37.50
C ARG A 409 -13.33 7.85 36.85
N GLY A 410 -13.00 8.65 35.82
CA GLY A 410 -13.92 9.61 35.19
C GLY A 410 -14.41 9.25 33.78
N GLY A 411 -14.29 7.98 33.39
CA GLY A 411 -14.67 7.48 32.07
C GLY A 411 -13.80 7.99 30.91
N LEU A 412 -14.22 7.63 29.69
CA LEU A 412 -13.72 8.17 28.42
C LEU A 412 -14.14 9.63 28.29
N ARG A 413 -13.19 10.52 27.94
CA ARG A 413 -13.55 11.90 27.63
C ARG A 413 -13.90 12.05 26.16
N LEU A 414 -15.08 12.58 25.87
CA LEU A 414 -15.50 12.89 24.52
C LEU A 414 -15.13 14.34 24.20
N LEU A 415 -14.54 14.56 23.03
CA LEU A 415 -14.24 15.88 22.50
C LEU A 415 -15.23 16.17 21.37
N HIS A 416 -15.91 17.31 21.44
CA HIS A 416 -16.78 17.74 20.36
C HIS A 416 -15.94 18.51 19.34
N GLY A 417 -15.65 17.87 18.20
CA GLY A 417 -14.90 18.47 17.11
C GLY A 417 -15.65 18.42 15.79
N THR A 418 -14.94 18.71 14.70
CA THR A 418 -15.47 18.67 13.34
C THR A 418 -14.32 18.52 12.34
N GLU A 419 -14.59 17.90 11.19
CA GLU A 419 -13.74 18.01 10.01
C GLU A 419 -14.26 19.12 9.09
N LEU A 420 -13.54 20.24 9.09
CA LEU A 420 -13.75 21.40 8.25
C LEU A 420 -13.22 21.15 6.82
N ASN A 421 -13.95 21.66 5.84
CA ASN A 421 -13.50 21.80 4.47
C ASN A 421 -12.63 23.05 4.35
N ILE A 422 -11.43 22.90 3.79
CA ILE A 422 -10.61 24.03 3.39
C ILE A 422 -11.10 24.51 2.03
N GLY A 423 -11.74 25.67 1.93
CA GLY A 423 -12.19 26.25 0.67
C GLY A 423 -11.03 26.58 -0.30
N PRO A 424 -11.29 26.85 -1.60
CA PRO A 424 -10.25 27.07 -2.61
C PRO A 424 -9.27 28.21 -2.29
N GLU A 425 -9.72 29.21 -1.53
CA GLU A 425 -8.94 30.37 -1.07
C GLU A 425 -8.35 30.20 0.35
N GLY A 426 -8.54 29.04 0.98
CA GLY A 426 -8.00 28.68 2.30
C GLY A 426 -8.85 29.08 3.52
N GLY A 427 -10.08 29.57 3.30
CA GLY A 427 -11.08 29.72 4.37
C GLY A 427 -11.67 28.37 4.80
N VAL A 428 -12.44 28.34 5.89
CA VAL A 428 -13.13 27.15 6.42
C VAL A 428 -14.62 27.43 6.61
N ASP A 429 -15.41 26.38 6.84
CA ASP A 429 -16.88 26.37 6.73
C ASP A 429 -17.61 27.40 7.60
N TRP A 430 -17.04 27.74 8.76
CA TRP A 430 -17.72 28.56 9.77
C TRP A 430 -16.92 29.79 10.19
N PRO A 431 -17.61 30.86 10.63
CA PRO A 431 -16.99 32.03 11.24
C PRO A 431 -16.39 31.71 12.62
N GLU A 432 -15.50 32.59 13.07
CA GLU A 432 -14.69 32.41 14.29
C GLU A 432 -15.51 32.16 15.55
N ASP A 433 -16.64 32.84 15.71
CA ASP A 433 -17.53 32.70 16.87
C ASP A 433 -18.17 31.31 16.97
N PHE A 434 -18.49 30.70 15.83
CA PHE A 434 -18.97 29.33 15.78
C PHE A 434 -17.84 28.32 16.02
N LEU A 435 -16.67 28.56 15.41
CA LEU A 435 -15.47 27.72 15.56
C LEU A 435 -14.97 27.67 17.01
N ALA A 436 -15.09 28.77 17.76
CA ALA A 436 -14.71 28.85 19.17
C ALA A 436 -15.48 27.87 20.08
N GLY A 437 -16.59 27.30 19.60
CA GLY A 437 -17.39 26.32 20.33
C GLY A 437 -16.91 24.86 20.23
N PHE A 438 -15.89 24.55 19.44
CA PHE A 438 -15.33 23.20 19.31
C PHE A 438 -14.17 22.96 20.29
N ASP A 439 -14.03 21.71 20.75
CA ASP A 439 -12.83 21.25 21.47
C ASP A 439 -11.64 21.02 20.51
N LEU A 440 -11.93 20.68 19.25
CA LEU A 440 -10.96 20.30 18.23
C LEU A 440 -11.50 20.58 16.82
N CYS A 441 -10.73 21.23 15.96
CA CYS A 441 -11.01 21.29 14.52
C CYS A 441 -9.92 20.60 13.71
N VAL A 442 -10.33 19.60 12.92
CA VAL A 442 -9.55 19.06 11.81
C VAL A 442 -9.94 19.85 10.57
N ALA A 443 -9.01 20.22 9.70
CA ALA A 443 -9.33 20.87 8.42
C ALA A 443 -8.64 20.15 7.27
N SER A 444 -9.38 19.84 6.22
CA SER A 444 -8.89 19.02 5.11
C SER A 444 -9.33 19.56 3.75
N VAL A 445 -8.63 19.17 2.69
CA VAL A 445 -9.00 19.49 1.31
C VAL A 445 -9.84 18.34 0.73
N HIS A 446 -11.11 18.60 0.39
CA HIS A 446 -11.99 17.61 -0.24
C HIS A 446 -12.42 17.96 -1.67
N SER A 447 -11.91 19.06 -2.22
CA SER A 447 -12.29 19.55 -3.54
C SER A 447 -11.18 20.35 -4.22
N HIS A 448 -11.32 20.58 -5.53
CA HIS A 448 -10.40 21.41 -6.31
C HIS A 448 -8.94 20.91 -6.26
N PHE A 449 -8.74 19.59 -6.32
CA PHE A 449 -7.42 18.94 -6.22
C PHE A 449 -6.43 19.34 -7.33
N ASN A 450 -6.93 19.90 -8.45
CA ASN A 450 -6.14 20.26 -9.64
C ASN A 450 -5.74 21.74 -9.69
N GLN A 451 -5.85 22.48 -8.58
CA GLN A 451 -5.30 23.83 -8.46
C GLN A 451 -3.78 23.82 -8.69
N SER A 452 -3.21 24.98 -9.07
CA SER A 452 -1.75 25.10 -9.23
C SER A 452 -1.03 24.87 -7.90
N ARG A 453 0.24 24.44 -7.98
CA ARG A 453 1.10 24.21 -6.82
C ARG A 453 1.11 25.40 -5.85
N GLU A 454 1.25 26.61 -6.38
CA GLU A 454 1.27 27.83 -5.58
C GLU A 454 -0.09 28.10 -4.92
N ALA A 455 -1.19 27.82 -5.60
CA ALA A 455 -2.53 28.02 -5.05
C ALA A 455 -2.84 27.01 -3.93
N LEU A 456 -2.54 25.72 -4.14
CA LEU A 456 -2.71 24.69 -3.10
C LEU A 456 -1.83 24.94 -1.88
N THR A 457 -0.60 25.39 -2.10
CA THR A 457 0.31 25.79 -1.00
C THR A 457 -0.30 26.94 -0.19
N ARG A 458 -0.74 28.02 -0.84
CA ARG A 458 -1.39 29.15 -0.14
C ARG A 458 -2.67 28.73 0.59
N ARG A 459 -3.48 27.88 -0.04
CA ARG A 459 -4.72 27.34 0.53
C ARG A 459 -4.46 26.61 1.85
N LEU A 460 -3.50 25.69 1.87
CA LEU A 460 -3.12 24.94 3.08
C LEU A 460 -2.48 25.85 4.14
N VAL A 461 -1.57 26.75 3.75
CA VAL A 461 -0.91 27.68 4.67
C VAL A 461 -1.95 28.57 5.37
N ARG A 462 -2.92 29.12 4.62
CA ARG A 462 -3.98 29.95 5.20
C ARG A 462 -4.86 29.17 6.18
N ALA A 463 -5.16 27.90 5.89
CA ALA A 463 -5.86 27.04 6.84
C ALA A 463 -5.05 26.83 8.12
N CYS A 464 -3.72 26.66 8.02
CA CYS A 464 -2.85 26.55 9.20
C CYS A 464 -2.85 27.81 10.07
N GLU A 465 -2.99 28.98 9.45
CA GLU A 465 -3.00 30.31 10.10
C GLU A 465 -4.33 30.64 10.78
N ASN A 466 -5.39 29.88 10.51
CA ASN A 466 -6.63 30.00 11.27
C ASN A 466 -6.40 29.56 12.74
N PRO A 467 -6.73 30.40 13.74
CA PRO A 467 -6.45 30.12 15.14
C PRO A 467 -7.25 28.93 15.70
N TYR A 468 -8.33 28.52 15.04
CA TYR A 468 -9.17 27.40 15.48
C TYR A 468 -8.78 26.06 14.84
N VAL A 469 -8.06 26.06 13.71
CA VAL A 469 -7.68 24.81 13.02
C VAL A 469 -6.52 24.12 13.75
N ASN A 470 -6.76 22.97 14.37
CA ASN A 470 -5.76 22.28 15.18
C ASN A 470 -4.95 21.25 14.42
N ILE A 471 -5.58 20.58 13.44
CA ILE A 471 -4.99 19.49 12.67
C ILE A 471 -5.29 19.74 11.19
N ILE A 472 -4.29 19.61 10.32
CA ILE A 472 -4.53 19.43 8.88
C ILE A 472 -4.74 17.93 8.63
N GLY A 473 -5.97 17.54 8.28
CA GLY A 473 -6.36 16.15 7.99
C GLY A 473 -5.86 15.70 6.63
N HIS A 474 -5.52 14.40 6.52
CA HIS A 474 -4.99 13.71 5.32
C HIS A 474 -4.37 14.68 4.29
N PRO A 475 -3.20 15.29 4.62
CA PRO A 475 -2.78 16.56 4.04
C PRO A 475 -2.54 16.55 2.53
N THR A 476 -2.18 15.39 1.96
CA THR A 476 -1.94 15.24 0.52
C THR A 476 -3.20 14.79 -0.22
N THR A 477 -4.25 14.38 0.50
CA THR A 477 -5.52 13.89 -0.03
C THR A 477 -5.39 12.65 -0.91
N ARG A 478 -4.24 11.97 -0.87
CA ARG A 478 -3.94 10.82 -1.71
C ARG A 478 -4.87 9.66 -1.38
N LEU A 479 -5.13 8.84 -2.40
CA LEU A 479 -5.74 7.52 -2.25
C LEU A 479 -4.82 6.51 -2.93
N ILE A 480 -4.22 5.61 -2.15
CA ILE A 480 -3.24 4.64 -2.61
C ILE A 480 -3.85 3.80 -3.75
N GLY A 481 -3.17 3.81 -4.90
CA GLY A 481 -3.62 3.11 -6.11
C GLY A 481 -4.76 3.78 -6.89
N LYS A 482 -5.39 4.83 -6.36
CA LYS A 482 -6.58 5.47 -6.96
C LYS A 482 -6.34 6.93 -7.36
N ARG A 483 -5.75 7.74 -6.47
CA ARG A 483 -5.54 9.18 -6.68
C ARG A 483 -4.17 9.61 -6.15
N PRO A 484 -3.31 10.24 -6.97
CA PRO A 484 -2.07 10.81 -6.47
C PRO A 484 -2.35 11.94 -5.47
N GLY A 485 -1.37 12.27 -4.63
CA GLY A 485 -1.48 13.41 -3.74
C GLY A 485 -1.55 14.74 -4.52
N ILE A 486 -2.14 15.77 -3.90
CA ILE A 486 -2.14 17.12 -4.45
C ILE A 486 -0.72 17.65 -4.63
N ASP A 487 -0.51 18.47 -5.66
CA ASP A 487 0.77 19.15 -5.87
C ASP A 487 0.81 20.42 -5.03
N ALA A 488 1.55 20.40 -3.91
CA ALA A 488 1.78 21.56 -3.06
C ALA A 488 3.25 21.57 -2.62
N ASP A 489 3.76 22.76 -2.27
CA ASP A 489 5.02 22.88 -1.56
C ASP A 489 4.81 22.49 -0.09
N LEU A 490 4.99 21.20 0.18
CA LEU A 490 4.81 20.64 1.51
C LEU A 490 5.80 21.21 2.53
N ASP A 491 7.00 21.63 2.14
CA ASP A 491 7.95 22.24 3.09
C ASP A 491 7.43 23.60 3.59
N ALA A 492 6.81 24.40 2.72
CA ALA A 492 6.14 25.63 3.12
C ALA A 492 4.96 25.36 4.06
N VAL A 493 4.18 24.30 3.81
CA VAL A 493 3.07 23.88 4.67
C VAL A 493 3.57 23.39 6.03
N PHE A 494 4.66 22.61 6.07
CA PHE A 494 5.27 22.12 7.31
C PHE A 494 5.80 23.28 8.16
N ALA A 495 6.47 24.25 7.55
CA ALA A 495 6.92 25.45 8.23
C ALA A 495 5.75 26.28 8.80
N ALA A 496 4.62 26.36 8.08
CA ALA A 496 3.41 27.00 8.59
C ALA A 496 2.82 26.25 9.79
N CYS A 497 2.67 24.93 9.70
CA CYS A 497 2.19 24.07 10.79
C CYS A 497 3.04 24.25 12.07
N ALA A 498 4.37 24.21 11.94
CA ALA A 498 5.28 24.42 13.06
C ALA A 498 5.14 25.81 13.68
N ARG A 499 5.02 26.85 12.85
CA ARG A 499 4.85 28.25 13.30
C ARG A 499 3.53 28.47 14.03
N THR A 500 2.44 27.90 13.53
CA THR A 500 1.08 28.16 14.04
C THR A 500 0.64 27.17 15.11
N GLY A 501 1.46 26.17 15.42
CA GLY A 501 1.08 25.09 16.33
C GLY A 501 -0.04 24.21 15.79
N THR A 502 -0.19 24.12 14.46
CA THR A 502 -1.13 23.19 13.81
C THR A 502 -0.43 21.84 13.60
N ALA A 503 -1.06 20.75 14.02
CA ALA A 503 -0.53 19.40 13.82
C ALA A 503 -0.81 18.89 12.40
N LEU A 504 0.01 17.97 11.91
CA LEU A 504 -0.25 17.22 10.68
C LEU A 504 -0.83 15.85 11.00
N GLU A 505 -1.87 15.46 10.28
CA GLU A 505 -2.43 14.12 10.40
C GLU A 505 -1.53 13.06 9.74
N VAL A 506 -1.40 11.91 10.41
CA VAL A 506 -1.00 10.62 9.88
C VAL A 506 -2.26 9.74 9.91
N ASN A 507 -3.04 9.83 8.86
CA ASN A 507 -4.30 9.15 8.69
C ASN A 507 -4.03 7.66 8.51
N ALA A 508 -4.57 6.84 9.40
CA ALA A 508 -4.27 5.42 9.50
C ALA A 508 -5.12 4.56 8.56
N HIS A 509 -6.10 5.15 7.86
CA HIS A 509 -6.94 4.42 6.93
C HIS A 509 -6.07 3.78 5.82
N PRO A 510 -6.22 2.47 5.52
CA PRO A 510 -5.35 1.76 4.57
C PRO A 510 -5.35 2.35 3.16
N ASP A 511 -6.48 2.89 2.70
CA ASP A 511 -6.58 3.61 1.42
C ASP A 511 -5.78 4.91 1.38
N ARG A 512 -5.43 5.51 2.53
CA ARG A 512 -4.78 6.82 2.62
C ARG A 512 -3.33 6.71 3.05
N LEU A 513 -3.10 6.21 4.28
CA LEU A 513 -1.83 6.28 5.01
C LEU A 513 -1.14 7.64 4.88
N ASP A 514 -1.90 8.72 5.05
CA ASP A 514 -1.51 10.09 4.69
C ASP A 514 -1.42 10.97 5.95
N LEU A 515 -0.26 11.45 6.37
CA LEU A 515 0.98 11.64 5.62
C LEU A 515 1.86 10.38 5.41
N ARG A 516 2.52 10.28 4.25
CA ARG A 516 3.51 9.21 3.98
C ARG A 516 4.76 9.35 4.84
N ASP A 517 5.40 8.22 5.13
CA ASP A 517 6.57 8.12 6.00
C ASP A 517 7.74 9.09 5.69
N GLU A 518 8.08 9.29 4.43
CA GLU A 518 9.15 10.20 4.00
C GLU A 518 8.80 11.67 4.28
N ASP A 519 7.54 12.02 4.07
CA ASP A 519 7.04 13.37 4.33
C ASP A 519 6.89 13.61 5.84
N ILE A 520 6.55 12.59 6.63
CA ILE A 520 6.62 12.64 8.10
C ILE A 520 8.05 12.94 8.55
N LEU A 521 9.04 12.19 8.05
CA LEU A 521 10.44 12.39 8.40
C LEU A 521 10.93 13.79 8.01
N ARG A 522 10.46 14.34 6.88
CA ARG A 522 10.75 15.71 6.46
C ARG A 522 10.06 16.74 7.36
N ALA A 523 8.75 16.59 7.63
CA ALA A 523 7.97 17.47 8.49
C ALA A 523 8.51 17.52 9.93
N ARG A 524 9.01 16.40 10.45
CA ARG A 524 9.65 16.34 11.79
C ARG A 524 10.85 17.29 11.90
N ARG A 525 11.61 17.49 10.81
CA ARG A 525 12.77 18.41 10.80
C ARG A 525 12.36 19.89 10.92
N HIS A 526 11.11 20.22 10.57
CA HIS A 526 10.53 21.55 10.77
C HIS A 526 9.98 21.74 12.19
N GLY A 527 9.96 20.70 13.04
CA GLY A 527 9.46 20.78 14.42
C GLY A 527 7.94 20.64 14.55
N VAL A 528 7.27 20.14 13.50
CA VAL A 528 5.81 19.91 13.49
C VAL A 528 5.42 18.80 14.47
N ARG A 529 4.21 18.92 15.05
CA ARG A 529 3.57 17.86 15.84
C ARG A 529 2.59 17.07 14.97
N PHE A 530 2.36 15.81 15.31
CA PHE A 530 1.55 14.91 14.49
C PHE A 530 0.35 14.39 15.25
N ALA A 531 -0.73 14.11 14.52
CA ALA A 531 -1.89 13.38 15.02
C ALA A 531 -2.04 12.08 14.25
N VAL A 532 -1.96 10.92 14.91
CA VAL A 532 -2.19 9.62 14.25
C VAL A 532 -3.64 9.24 14.50
N ASN A 533 -4.47 9.30 13.46
CA ASN A 533 -5.93 9.14 13.60
C ASN A 533 -6.48 8.07 12.66
N SER A 534 -7.55 7.39 13.06
CA SER A 534 -8.12 6.29 12.26
C SER A 534 -8.92 6.77 11.05
N ASP A 535 -9.51 7.96 11.12
CA ASP A 535 -10.54 8.41 10.16
C ASP A 535 -11.69 7.39 10.11
N ALA A 536 -12.05 6.86 11.29
CA ALA A 536 -13.00 5.77 11.40
C ALA A 536 -14.42 6.23 11.10
N HIS A 537 -14.99 5.67 10.05
CA HIS A 537 -16.40 5.76 9.69
C HIS A 537 -17.22 4.57 10.21
N ALA A 538 -16.57 3.57 10.81
CA ALA A 538 -17.24 2.41 11.40
C ALA A 538 -16.38 1.83 12.53
N VAL A 539 -17.00 1.10 13.46
CA VAL A 539 -16.30 0.47 14.59
C VAL A 539 -15.09 -0.38 14.17
N PRO A 540 -15.15 -1.21 13.11
CA PRO A 540 -13.98 -1.97 12.66
C PRO A 540 -12.80 -1.08 12.21
N HIS A 541 -13.06 0.12 11.69
CA HIS A 541 -12.03 1.02 11.18
C HIS A 541 -11.13 1.57 12.29
N LEU A 542 -11.58 1.56 13.55
CA LEU A 542 -10.73 1.91 14.70
C LEU A 542 -9.49 1.01 14.82
N ALA A 543 -9.50 -0.20 14.24
CA ALA A 543 -8.34 -1.09 14.21
C ALA A 543 -7.25 -0.61 13.24
N ALA A 544 -7.56 0.29 12.31
CA ALA A 544 -6.62 0.81 11.33
C ALA A 544 -5.47 1.59 11.98
N MET A 545 -5.63 2.04 13.22
CA MET A 545 -4.62 2.75 14.00
C MET A 545 -3.22 2.08 13.96
N ARG A 546 -3.18 0.75 13.90
CA ARG A 546 -1.92 -0.02 13.78
C ARG A 546 -1.09 0.37 12.55
N TYR A 547 -1.76 0.70 11.44
CA TYR A 547 -1.09 1.11 10.19
C TYR A 547 -0.56 2.53 10.27
N GLY A 548 -1.32 3.44 10.90
CA GLY A 548 -0.88 4.81 11.18
C GLY A 548 0.33 4.83 12.12
N ILE A 549 0.33 4.00 13.17
CA ILE A 549 1.50 3.82 14.05
C ILE A 549 2.69 3.27 13.28
N GLY A 550 2.51 2.23 12.45
CA GLY A 550 3.57 1.72 11.60
C GLY A 550 4.18 2.81 10.70
N THR A 551 3.33 3.65 10.11
CA THR A 551 3.76 4.77 9.26
C THR A 551 4.47 5.86 10.05
N ALA A 552 3.98 6.20 11.25
CA ALA A 552 4.61 7.12 12.19
C ALA A 552 6.00 6.64 12.63
N GLN A 553 6.15 5.35 12.92
CA GLN A 553 7.44 4.73 13.25
C GLN A 553 8.43 4.84 12.08
N ARG A 554 8.00 4.57 10.85
CA ARG A 554 8.82 4.75 9.65
C ARG A 554 9.26 6.21 9.43
N GLY A 555 8.45 7.16 9.88
CA GLY A 555 8.75 8.59 9.96
C GLY A 555 9.56 9.02 11.19
N TRP A 556 10.03 8.07 12.00
CA TRP A 556 10.85 8.27 13.21
C TRP A 556 10.14 9.03 14.34
N LEU A 557 8.80 8.98 14.38
CA LEU A 557 8.04 9.66 15.41
C LEU A 557 8.17 8.96 16.77
N THR A 558 8.38 9.76 17.80
CA THR A 558 8.35 9.36 19.21
C THR A 558 6.99 9.67 19.82
N GLY A 559 6.73 9.18 21.04
CA GLY A 559 5.52 9.55 21.77
C GLY A 559 5.37 11.07 21.93
N ASP A 560 6.46 11.81 22.17
CA ASP A 560 6.42 13.27 22.31
C ASP A 560 6.06 14.02 21.03
N ASP A 561 6.30 13.42 19.86
CA ASP A 561 5.95 14.00 18.56
C ASP A 561 4.46 13.86 18.22
N VAL A 562 3.78 12.88 18.83
CA VAL A 562 2.40 12.50 18.52
C VAL A 562 1.43 12.96 19.62
N ILE A 563 0.53 13.88 19.28
CA ILE A 563 -0.37 14.52 20.26
C ILE A 563 -1.38 13.53 20.85
N ASN A 564 -1.69 12.43 20.16
CA ASN A 564 -2.55 11.35 20.64
C ASN A 564 -1.97 10.62 21.86
N THR A 565 -0.68 10.74 22.16
CA THR A 565 -0.06 10.09 23.33
C THR A 565 -0.07 10.96 24.59
N TRP A 566 -0.42 12.23 24.45
CA TRP A 566 -0.25 13.20 25.51
C TRP A 566 -1.30 13.06 26.60
N PRO A 567 -0.96 13.29 27.89
CA PRO A 567 -1.97 13.45 28.92
C PRO A 567 -2.98 14.53 28.52
N GLU A 568 -4.26 14.31 28.82
CA GLU A 568 -5.37 15.19 28.40
C GLU A 568 -5.12 16.69 28.66
N ARG A 569 -4.52 17.04 29.81
CA ARG A 569 -4.16 18.42 30.14
C ARG A 569 -3.19 19.04 29.12
N ARG A 570 -2.18 18.28 28.67
CA ARG A 570 -1.20 18.72 27.66
C ARG A 570 -1.87 18.82 26.29
N LEU A 571 -2.71 17.85 25.92
CA LEU A 571 -3.49 17.90 24.69
C LEU A 571 -4.39 19.15 24.65
N ARG A 572 -5.24 19.37 25.66
CA ARG A 572 -6.13 20.55 25.74
C ARG A 572 -5.38 21.88 25.78
N ALA A 573 -4.13 21.91 26.26
CA ALA A 573 -3.30 23.11 26.19
C ALA A 573 -2.83 23.39 24.76
N PHE A 574 -2.47 22.34 24.01
CA PHE A 574 -2.12 22.44 22.60
C PHE A 574 -3.31 22.85 21.72
N LEU A 575 -4.48 22.23 21.94
CA LEU A 575 -5.69 22.49 21.14
C LEU A 575 -6.27 23.90 21.30
N ARG A 576 -6.01 24.59 22.42
CA ARG A 576 -6.48 25.96 22.61
C ARG A 576 -5.68 27.00 21.79
N LYS A 577 -4.50 26.61 21.26
CA LYS A 577 -3.44 27.47 20.70
C LYS A 577 -3.04 28.62 21.65
N ALA A 578 -1.81 29.11 21.55
CA ALA A 578 -1.44 30.33 22.26
C ALA A 578 -2.02 31.51 21.48
N GLY A 579 -2.98 32.23 22.08
CA GLY A 579 -3.46 33.51 21.56
C GLY A 579 -2.39 34.59 21.63
#